data_AF-C9Y7W9-F1
#
_entry.id   AF-C9Y7W9-F1
#
_cell.length_a   1.000
_cell.length_b   1.000
_cell.length_c   1.000
_cell.angle_alpha   90.00
_cell.angle_beta   90.00
_cell.angle_gamma   90.00
#
_symmetry.space_group_name_H-M   'P 1'
#
loop_
_entity.id
_entity.type
_entity.pdbx_description
1 polymer ?
#
loop_
_entity_poly.entity_id
_entity_poly.type
_entity_poly.pdbx_seq_one_letter_code
_entity_poly.pdbx_strand_id
1 'polypeptide(L)'
;MFQQLDLDAIADPGDKIRECEFFLNQASAEVDRTRFRWFISAYLNAVYSYFETTAMYASVAFTDPKTGYPIEDTEAIEKLRTYVSASQSKRNPYYVKTSGIHPVIARVFEIRKVATHHFPLAIMTVGPNLPEDFHLGYLKDKSVPLLALCREVLAIVKNAQNEIDK
;
A
#
# COMPACT_ATOMS: atom_id res chain seq x y z
N MET A 1 -32.17 0.03 -6.86
CA MET A 1 -32.41 -0.64 -5.57
C MET A 1 -31.06 -1.15 -5.09
N PHE A 2 -30.26 -0.30 -4.44
CA PHE A 2 -29.01 -0.72 -3.80
C PHE A 2 -29.41 -1.43 -2.50
N GLN A 3 -29.45 -2.76 -2.53
CA GLN A 3 -29.41 -3.53 -1.30
C GLN A 3 -28.14 -3.10 -0.56
N GLN A 4 -28.34 -2.51 0.62
CA GLN A 4 -27.49 -2.64 1.80
C GLN A 4 -25.99 -2.75 1.50
N LEU A 5 -25.28 -1.63 1.32
CA LEU A 5 -23.85 -1.66 1.61
C LEU A 5 -23.72 -2.05 3.08
N ASP A 6 -23.12 -3.20 3.33
CA ASP A 6 -22.57 -3.50 4.64
C ASP A 6 -21.24 -2.74 4.76
N LEU A 7 -21.29 -1.52 5.31
CA LEU A 7 -20.09 -0.71 5.52
C LEU A 7 -19.11 -1.42 6.47
N ASP A 8 -19.60 -2.28 7.36
CA ASP A 8 -18.76 -3.07 8.26
C ASP A 8 -17.98 -4.17 7.51
N ALA A 9 -18.39 -4.52 6.28
CA ALA A 9 -17.65 -5.43 5.41
C ALA A 9 -16.46 -4.74 4.70
N ILE A 10 -16.37 -3.41 4.75
CA ILE A 10 -15.19 -2.67 4.26
C ILE A 10 -14.14 -2.75 5.36
N ALA A 11 -13.04 -3.47 5.08
CA ALA A 11 -11.97 -3.65 6.04
C ALA A 11 -11.40 -2.28 6.49
N ASP A 12 -11.20 -2.17 7.81
CA ASP A 12 -10.53 -1.03 8.43
C ASP A 12 -9.15 -0.80 7.77
N PRO A 13 -8.85 0.41 7.27
CA PRO A 13 -7.56 0.70 6.66
C PRO A 13 -6.34 0.39 7.55
N GLY A 14 -6.49 0.52 8.87
CA GLY A 14 -5.50 0.14 9.87
C GLY A 14 -5.17 -1.35 9.87
N ASP A 15 -6.05 -2.22 9.37
CA ASP A 15 -5.72 -3.64 9.16
C ASP A 15 -4.61 -3.82 8.12
N LYS A 16 -4.61 -3.03 7.04
CA LYS A 16 -3.53 -3.04 6.06
C LYS A 16 -2.22 -2.49 6.59
N ILE A 17 -2.27 -1.57 7.55
CA ILE A 17 -1.06 -1.11 8.26
C ILE A 17 -0.48 -2.27 9.08
N ARG A 18 -1.32 -3.01 9.81
CA ARG A 18 -0.89 -4.21 10.56
C ARG A 18 -0.31 -5.29 9.66
N GLU A 19 -0.91 -5.52 8.48
CA GLU A 19 -0.31 -6.42 7.48
C GLU A 19 1.07 -5.93 7.02
N CYS A 20 1.22 -4.64 6.75
CA CYS A 20 2.51 -4.05 6.38
C CYS A 20 3.56 -4.28 7.49
N GLU A 21 3.21 -4.01 8.75
CA GLU A 21 4.09 -4.26 9.90
C GLU A 21 4.46 -5.73 10.02
N PHE A 22 3.48 -6.63 9.91
CA PHE A 22 3.70 -8.07 10.00
C PHE A 22 4.71 -8.55 8.95
N PHE A 23 4.48 -8.25 7.67
CA PHE A 23 5.37 -8.72 6.60
C PHE A 23 6.74 -8.06 6.65
N LEU A 24 6.84 -6.78 7.04
CA LEU A 24 8.13 -6.12 7.20
C LEU A 24 8.93 -6.71 8.37
N ASN A 25 8.26 -7.06 9.47
CA ASN A 25 8.89 -7.73 10.60
C ASN A 25 9.42 -9.12 10.21
N GLN A 26 8.64 -9.91 9.46
CA GLN A 26 9.10 -11.20 8.93
C GLN A 26 10.30 -11.03 8.00
N ALA A 27 10.24 -10.08 7.06
CA ALA A 27 11.35 -9.79 6.15
C ALA A 27 12.62 -9.32 6.89
N SER A 28 12.48 -8.58 7.98
CA SER A 28 13.61 -8.05 8.76
C SER A 28 14.39 -9.13 9.52
N ALA A 29 13.84 -10.35 9.64
CA ALA A 29 14.51 -11.48 10.28
C ALA A 29 14.93 -12.58 9.27
N GLU A 30 14.60 -12.43 7.99
CA GLU A 30 14.72 -13.51 7.02
C GLU A 30 15.99 -13.41 6.18
N VAL A 31 16.92 -14.34 6.39
CA VAL A 31 18.20 -14.41 5.66
C VAL A 31 18.13 -15.27 4.39
N ASP A 32 17.08 -16.09 4.21
CA ASP A 32 16.83 -16.78 2.96
C ASP A 32 16.24 -15.81 1.92
N ARG A 33 16.98 -15.61 0.83
CA ARG A 33 16.58 -14.68 -0.24
C ARG A 33 15.21 -14.98 -0.85
N THR A 34 14.83 -16.25 -0.95
CA THR A 34 13.56 -16.63 -1.57
C THR A 34 12.39 -16.31 -0.66
N ARG A 35 12.49 -16.61 0.62
CA ARG A 35 11.47 -16.25 1.61
C ARG A 35 11.41 -14.76 1.85
N PHE A 36 12.57 -14.08 1.93
CA PHE A 36 12.65 -12.62 2.00
C PHE A 36 11.87 -11.97 0.86
N ARG A 37 12.08 -12.46 -0.38
CA ARG A 37 11.33 -12.03 -1.55
C ARG A 37 9.82 -12.22 -1.40
N TRP A 38 9.36 -13.34 -0.84
CA TRP A 38 7.93 -13.57 -0.61
C TRP A 38 7.34 -12.57 0.38
N PHE A 39 8.03 -12.33 1.50
CA PHE A 39 7.61 -11.35 2.49
C PHE A 39 7.58 -9.93 1.92
N ILE A 40 8.59 -9.53 1.14
CA ILE A 40 8.59 -8.21 0.49
C ILE A 40 7.46 -8.11 -0.56
N SER A 41 7.23 -9.14 -1.37
CA SER A 41 6.10 -9.13 -2.30
C SER A 41 4.75 -8.97 -1.59
N ALA A 42 4.55 -9.66 -0.46
CA ALA A 42 3.36 -9.53 0.36
C ALA A 42 3.24 -8.11 0.97
N TYR A 43 4.33 -7.58 1.51
CA TYR A 43 4.43 -6.21 2.02
C TYR A 43 4.04 -5.17 0.96
N LEU A 44 4.59 -5.25 -0.25
CA LEU A 44 4.29 -4.30 -1.33
C LEU A 44 2.81 -4.35 -1.74
N ASN A 45 2.20 -5.54 -1.72
CA ASN A 45 0.77 -5.67 -1.95
C ASN A 45 -0.05 -5.08 -0.81
N ALA A 46 0.34 -5.28 0.46
CA ALA A 46 -0.33 -4.67 1.60
C ALA A 46 -0.28 -3.14 1.55
N VAL A 47 0.87 -2.55 1.18
CA VAL A 47 1.02 -1.10 0.97
C VAL A 47 0.10 -0.60 -0.14
N TYR A 48 0.05 -1.30 -1.28
CA TYR A 48 -0.84 -0.92 -2.38
C TYR A 48 -2.31 -0.99 -1.94
N SER A 49 -2.70 -2.09 -1.30
CA SER A 49 -4.06 -2.32 -0.81
C SER A 49 -4.46 -1.36 0.30
N TYR A 50 -3.52 -0.87 1.13
CA TYR A 50 -3.79 0.21 2.09
C TYR A 50 -4.40 1.41 1.37
N PHE A 51 -3.71 1.97 0.37
CA PHE A 51 -4.19 3.16 -0.33
C PHE A 51 -5.53 2.94 -1.06
N GLU A 52 -5.75 1.77 -1.66
CA GLU A 52 -7.04 1.44 -2.29
C GLU A 52 -8.17 1.32 -1.26
N THR A 53 -7.90 0.66 -0.13
CA THR A 53 -8.88 0.48 0.96
C THR A 53 -9.21 1.82 1.60
N THR A 54 -8.21 2.65 1.91
CA THR A 54 -8.41 4.00 2.45
C THR A 54 -9.20 4.87 1.48
N ALA A 55 -8.88 4.85 0.19
CA ALA A 55 -9.61 5.62 -0.81
C ALA A 55 -11.07 5.15 -0.95
N MET A 56 -11.29 3.82 -0.94
CA MET A 56 -12.63 3.25 -0.98
C MET A 56 -13.42 3.64 0.26
N TYR A 57 -12.85 3.45 1.45
CA TYR A 57 -13.46 3.82 2.72
C TYR A 57 -13.85 5.30 2.75
N ALA A 58 -12.92 6.20 2.42
CA ALA A 58 -13.19 7.62 2.38
C ALA A 58 -14.28 7.99 1.34
N SER A 59 -14.42 7.25 0.23
CA SER A 59 -15.47 7.52 -0.76
C SER A 59 -16.89 7.16 -0.29
N VAL A 60 -17.04 6.40 0.79
CA VAL A 60 -18.34 5.93 1.31
C VAL A 60 -18.47 6.09 2.83
N ALA A 61 -17.61 6.89 3.47
CA ALA A 61 -17.45 6.96 4.92
C ALA A 61 -18.70 7.45 5.66
N PHE A 62 -19.50 8.30 5.03
CA PHE A 62 -20.71 8.86 5.63
C PHE A 62 -21.96 8.44 4.88
N THR A 63 -23.11 8.54 5.53
CA THR A 63 -24.42 8.33 4.89
C THR A 63 -25.24 9.61 4.98
N ASP A 64 -25.75 10.08 3.86
CA ASP A 64 -26.68 11.21 3.81
C ASP A 64 -27.94 10.89 4.63
N PRO A 65 -28.25 11.62 5.70
CA PRO A 65 -29.41 11.33 6.54
C PRO A 65 -30.74 11.53 5.81
N LYS A 66 -30.77 12.29 4.71
CA LYS A 66 -32.00 12.55 3.92
C LYS A 66 -32.24 11.51 2.84
N THR A 67 -31.17 11.04 2.20
CA THR A 67 -31.28 10.17 1.02
C THR A 67 -30.83 8.74 1.27
N GLY A 68 -30.10 8.49 2.37
CA GLY A 68 -29.49 7.20 2.68
C GLY A 68 -28.31 6.84 1.77
N TYR A 69 -27.84 7.77 0.92
CA TYR A 69 -26.72 7.51 0.01
C TYR A 69 -25.37 7.76 0.69
N PRO A 70 -24.33 6.99 0.35
CA PRO A 70 -22.99 7.27 0.82
C PRO A 70 -22.50 8.66 0.39
N ILE A 71 -21.81 9.36 1.29
CA ILE A 71 -21.14 10.64 1.05
C ILE A 71 -19.63 10.43 1.28
N GLU A 72 -18.83 11.04 0.40
CA GLU A 72 -17.38 11.08 0.48
C GLU A 72 -16.90 11.92 1.68
N ASP A 73 -15.94 11.40 2.44
CA ASP A 73 -15.10 12.18 3.32
C ASP A 73 -14.09 12.97 2.49
N THR A 74 -14.50 14.18 2.10
CA THR A 74 -13.68 15.06 1.26
C THR A 74 -12.36 15.43 1.92
N GLU A 75 -12.31 15.54 3.25
CA GLU A 75 -11.08 15.90 3.96
C GLU A 75 -10.09 14.73 3.94
N ALA A 76 -10.55 13.52 4.25
CA ALA A 76 -9.71 12.31 4.16
C ALA A 76 -9.20 12.10 2.73
N ILE A 77 -10.05 12.31 1.71
CA ILE A 77 -9.65 12.22 0.30
C ILE A 77 -8.60 13.29 -0.07
N GLU A 78 -8.74 14.52 0.39
CA GLU A 78 -7.75 15.58 0.14
C GLU A 78 -6.39 15.27 0.76
N LYS A 79 -6.37 14.78 1.99
CA LYS A 79 -5.13 14.30 2.64
C LYS A 79 -4.51 13.14 1.88
N LEU A 80 -5.33 12.15 1.48
CA LEU A 80 -4.90 10.99 0.70
C LEU A 80 -4.30 11.39 -0.66
N ARG A 81 -4.83 12.45 -1.29
CA ARG A 81 -4.37 12.99 -2.58
C ARG A 81 -2.96 13.56 -2.55
N THR A 82 -2.39 13.80 -1.38
CA THR A 82 -0.96 14.14 -1.26
C THR A 82 -0.05 12.92 -1.51
N TYR A 83 -0.57 11.70 -1.33
CA TYR A 83 0.17 10.45 -1.49
C TYR A 83 -0.15 9.71 -2.77
N VAL A 84 -1.43 9.65 -3.15
CA VAL A 84 -1.92 8.88 -4.30
C VAL A 84 -3.04 9.63 -5.02
N SER A 85 -3.16 9.47 -6.34
CA SER A 85 -4.42 9.76 -7.01
C SER A 85 -5.34 8.58 -6.83
N ALA A 86 -6.63 8.84 -6.60
CA ALA A 86 -7.67 7.82 -6.54
C ALA A 86 -8.65 8.03 -7.70
N SER A 87 -9.02 6.95 -8.38
CA SER A 87 -10.02 6.95 -9.45
C SER A 87 -11.00 5.83 -9.20
N GLN A 88 -12.28 6.17 -9.03
CA GLN A 88 -13.35 5.20 -8.88
C GLN A 88 -13.92 4.83 -10.26
N SER A 89 -14.20 3.55 -10.47
CA SER A 89 -14.81 3.10 -11.73
C SER A 89 -16.27 3.52 -11.81
N LYS A 90 -16.63 4.23 -12.90
CA LYS A 90 -18.04 4.58 -13.19
C LYS A 90 -18.95 3.37 -13.34
N ARG A 91 -18.39 2.20 -13.70
CA ARG A 91 -19.15 0.94 -13.89
C ARG A 91 -19.23 0.10 -12.61
N ASN A 92 -18.30 0.30 -11.68
CA ASN A 92 -18.27 -0.39 -10.41
C ASN A 92 -17.82 0.59 -9.32
N PRO A 93 -18.75 1.23 -8.59
CA PRO A 93 -18.41 2.20 -7.56
C PRO A 93 -17.58 1.58 -6.42
N TYR A 94 -17.59 0.26 -6.25
CA TYR A 94 -16.77 -0.43 -5.26
C TYR A 94 -15.34 -0.72 -5.71
N TYR A 95 -14.98 -0.28 -6.91
CA TYR A 95 -13.66 -0.43 -7.45
C TYR A 95 -12.97 0.92 -7.51
N VAL A 96 -12.01 1.12 -6.61
CA VAL A 96 -11.11 2.27 -6.60
C VAL A 96 -9.74 1.81 -7.05
N LYS A 97 -9.15 2.54 -7.99
CA LYS A 97 -7.78 2.35 -8.41
C LYS A 97 -6.95 3.54 -7.96
N THR A 98 -5.82 3.26 -7.34
CA THR A 98 -4.86 4.28 -6.94
C THR A 98 -3.60 4.29 -7.83
N SER A 99 -2.96 5.44 -7.92
CA SER A 99 -1.59 5.57 -8.45
C SER A 99 -0.76 6.52 -7.62
N GLY A 100 0.52 6.21 -7.40
CA GLY A 100 1.37 6.99 -6.51
C GLY A 100 1.67 8.39 -7.03
N ILE A 101 1.50 9.38 -6.16
CA ILE A 101 1.89 10.79 -6.37
C ILE A 101 3.16 11.08 -5.56
N HIS A 102 3.18 10.70 -4.28
CA HIS A 102 4.34 10.87 -3.44
C HIS A 102 5.53 10.08 -4.02
N PRO A 103 6.73 10.68 -4.18
CA PRO A 103 7.83 10.06 -4.94
C PRO A 103 8.18 8.64 -4.50
N VAL A 104 8.20 8.40 -3.18
CA VAL A 104 8.50 7.09 -2.59
C VAL A 104 7.38 6.08 -2.85
N ILE A 105 6.11 6.52 -2.78
CA ILE A 105 4.95 5.66 -3.02
C ILE A 105 4.83 5.32 -4.50
N ALA A 106 5.02 6.30 -5.39
CA ALA A 106 5.08 6.09 -6.84
C ALA A 106 6.13 5.06 -7.22
N ARG A 107 7.32 5.16 -6.61
CA ARG A 107 8.40 4.19 -6.79
C ARG A 107 7.98 2.78 -6.36
N VAL A 108 7.39 2.63 -5.18
CA VAL A 108 6.91 1.33 -4.67
C VAL A 108 5.82 0.74 -5.56
N PHE A 109 4.91 1.56 -6.08
CA PHE A 109 3.85 1.12 -6.96
C PHE A 109 4.40 0.54 -8.27
N GLU A 110 5.41 1.18 -8.87
CA GLU A 110 6.07 0.65 -10.07
C GLU A 110 6.82 -0.66 -9.76
N ILE A 111 7.51 -0.75 -8.62
CA ILE A 111 8.16 -2.00 -8.19
C ILE A 111 7.13 -3.13 -8.08
N ARG A 112 6.01 -2.88 -7.37
CA ARG A 112 4.91 -3.83 -7.18
C ARG A 112 4.29 -4.25 -8.51
N LYS A 113 4.04 -3.29 -9.41
CA LYS A 113 3.46 -3.51 -10.73
C LYS A 113 4.33 -4.43 -11.58
N VAL A 114 5.64 -4.15 -11.63
CA VAL A 114 6.59 -5.02 -12.34
C VAL A 114 6.61 -6.42 -11.73
N ALA A 115 6.63 -6.50 -10.39
CA ALA A 115 6.65 -7.75 -9.64
C ALA A 115 5.40 -8.63 -9.87
N THR A 116 4.25 -8.00 -10.05
CA THR A 116 2.95 -8.67 -10.17
C THR A 116 2.66 -9.11 -11.60
N HIS A 117 3.09 -8.35 -12.60
CA HIS A 117 2.68 -8.57 -13.99
C HIS A 117 3.76 -9.15 -14.91
N HIS A 118 5.04 -9.04 -14.55
CA HIS A 118 6.13 -9.41 -15.46
C HIS A 118 7.00 -10.52 -14.90
N PHE A 119 7.64 -10.28 -13.75
CA PHE A 119 8.59 -11.21 -13.16
C PHE A 119 8.58 -11.10 -11.64
N PRO A 120 8.95 -12.15 -10.88
CA PRO A 120 9.17 -12.02 -9.44
C PRO A 120 10.18 -10.91 -9.12
N LEU A 121 10.08 -10.29 -7.94
CA LEU A 121 11.02 -9.26 -7.49
C LEU A 121 12.47 -9.73 -7.68
N ALA A 122 13.25 -8.95 -8.43
CA ALA A 122 14.68 -9.14 -8.54
C ALA A 122 15.34 -8.67 -7.25
N ILE A 123 15.93 -9.59 -6.49
CA ILE A 123 16.64 -9.29 -5.25
C ILE A 123 18.05 -9.85 -5.36
N MET A 124 19.05 -9.00 -5.13
CA MET A 124 20.45 -9.36 -5.09
C MET A 124 20.98 -9.28 -3.66
N THR A 125 22.10 -9.96 -3.42
CA THR A 125 22.87 -9.84 -2.18
C THR A 125 24.13 -9.03 -2.48
N VAL A 126 24.33 -7.91 -1.80
CA VAL A 126 25.50 -7.05 -2.02
C VAL A 126 26.63 -7.25 -1.01
N GLY A 127 26.32 -7.88 0.13
CA GLY A 127 27.25 -8.12 1.23
C GLY A 127 26.78 -9.21 2.20
N PRO A 128 27.53 -9.47 3.28
CA PRO A 128 27.26 -10.57 4.22
C PRO A 128 26.23 -10.23 5.31
N ASN A 129 25.85 -8.96 5.50
CA ASN A 129 24.96 -8.52 6.56
C ASN A 129 23.48 -8.67 6.14
N LEU A 130 23.00 -9.90 6.10
CA LEU A 130 21.61 -10.20 5.75
C LEU A 130 20.68 -10.00 6.96
N PRO A 131 19.44 -9.53 6.76
CA PRO A 131 18.82 -9.16 5.48
C PRO A 131 19.09 -7.75 4.96
N GLU A 132 19.83 -6.90 5.69
CA GLU A 132 20.07 -5.49 5.29
C GLU A 132 20.75 -5.35 3.92
N ASP A 133 21.63 -6.30 3.58
CA ASP A 133 22.34 -6.34 2.30
C ASP A 133 21.51 -6.97 1.15
N PHE A 134 20.21 -7.21 1.35
CA PHE A 134 19.29 -7.50 0.25
C PHE A 134 18.86 -6.22 -0.46
N HIS A 135 19.22 -6.12 -1.74
CA HIS A 135 18.94 -4.97 -2.57
C HIS A 135 18.01 -5.31 -3.73
N LEU A 136 17.19 -4.34 -4.13
CA LEU A 136 16.37 -4.44 -5.33
C LEU A 136 17.21 -4.36 -6.61
N GLY A 137 16.91 -5.23 -7.57
CA GLY A 137 17.43 -5.20 -8.93
C GLY A 137 18.42 -6.32 -9.25
N TYR A 138 19.15 -6.15 -10.36
CA TYR A 138 20.17 -7.08 -10.87
C TYR A 138 21.53 -6.41 -11.15
N LEU A 139 21.64 -5.08 -10.96
CA LEU A 139 22.87 -4.30 -11.14
C LEU A 139 23.31 -3.65 -9.82
N LYS A 140 24.51 -3.97 -9.35
CA LYS A 140 25.02 -3.52 -8.03
C LYS A 140 25.12 -2.00 -7.90
N ASP A 141 25.56 -1.32 -8.96
CA ASP A 141 25.76 0.14 -9.05
C ASP A 141 24.45 0.94 -9.00
N LYS A 142 23.30 0.28 -9.24
CA LYS A 142 21.95 0.87 -9.20
C LYS A 142 21.08 0.24 -8.12
N SER A 143 21.69 -0.54 -7.23
CA SER A 143 20.98 -1.34 -6.24
C SER A 143 20.50 -0.46 -5.09
N VAL A 144 19.32 -0.76 -4.55
CA VAL A 144 18.73 0.01 -3.44
C VAL A 144 18.45 -0.93 -2.26
N PRO A 145 18.90 -0.60 -1.04
CA PRO A 145 18.63 -1.40 0.14
C PRO A 145 17.13 -1.55 0.36
N LEU A 146 16.63 -2.77 0.23
CA LEU A 146 15.20 -3.00 0.10
C LEU A 146 14.47 -2.82 1.43
N LEU A 147 15.07 -3.27 2.54
CA LEU A 147 14.52 -3.05 3.88
C LEU A 147 14.47 -1.56 4.26
N ALA A 148 15.50 -0.79 3.93
CA ALA A 148 15.51 0.65 4.20
C ALA A 148 14.36 1.36 3.47
N LEU A 149 14.17 1.07 2.18
CA LEU A 149 13.04 1.58 1.40
C LEU A 149 11.70 1.16 2.01
N CYS A 150 11.54 -0.12 2.40
CA CYS A 150 10.30 -0.59 3.00
C CYS A 150 10.00 0.11 4.34
N ARG A 151 11.00 0.34 5.20
CA ARG A 151 10.83 1.08 6.46
C ARG A 151 10.38 2.53 6.22
N GLU A 152 10.98 3.21 5.24
CA GLU A 152 10.58 4.55 4.83
C GLU A 152 9.11 4.57 4.37
N VAL A 153 8.71 3.59 3.57
CA VAL A 153 7.33 3.46 3.08
C VAL A 153 6.34 3.22 4.21
N LEU A 154 6.68 2.35 5.17
CA LEU A 154 5.81 2.12 6.33
C LEU A 154 5.63 3.39 7.16
N ALA A 155 6.69 4.18 7.33
CA ALA A 155 6.60 5.46 8.02
C ALA A 155 5.66 6.43 7.28
N ILE A 156 5.72 6.48 5.96
CA ILE A 156 4.80 7.29 5.12
C ILE A 156 3.36 6.80 5.26
N VAL A 157 3.12 5.49 5.18
CA VAL A 157 1.78 4.89 5.34
C VAL A 157 1.18 5.26 6.70
N LYS A 158 1.96 5.11 7.78
CA LYS A 158 1.53 5.51 9.12
C LYS A 158 1.26 7.01 9.24
N ASN A 159 2.09 7.84 8.61
CA ASN A 159 1.86 9.28 8.60
C ASN A 159 0.57 9.65 7.86
N ALA A 160 0.32 9.04 6.71
CA ALA A 160 -0.91 9.24 5.95
C ALA A 160 -2.14 8.87 6.79
N GLN A 161 -2.10 7.75 7.51
CA GLN A 161 -3.21 7.36 8.39
C GLN A 161 -3.40 8.36 9.54
N ASN A 162 -2.31 8.76 10.20
CA ASN A 162 -2.36 9.75 11.28
C ASN A 162 -2.88 11.12 10.82
N GLU A 163 -2.68 11.50 9.55
CA GLU A 163 -3.26 12.71 8.99
C GLU A 163 -4.76 12.54 8.77
N ILE A 164 -5.19 11.39 8.26
CA ILE A 164 -6.60 11.07 7.98
C ILE A 164 -7.42 10.95 9.28
N ASP A 165 -6.87 10.37 10.34
CA ASP A 165 -7.55 10.18 11.63
C ASP A 165 -7.72 11.47 12.46
N LYS A 166 -7.04 12.56 12.08
CA LYS A 166 -7.15 13.88 12.73
C LYS A 166 -8.27 14.70 12.13
#